data_AF-A0A2G9HJK6-F1
#
_entry.id   AF-A0A2G9HJK6-F1
#
_cell.length_a   1.000
_cell.length_b   1.000
_cell.length_c   1.000
_cell.angle_alpha   90.00
_cell.angle_beta   90.00
_cell.angle_gamma   90.00
#
_symmetry.space_group_name_H-M   'P 1'
#
loop_
_entity.id
_entity.type
_entity.pdbx_description
1 polymer ?
#
loop_
_entity_poly.entity_id
_entity_poly.type
_entity_poly.pdbx_seq_one_letter_code
_entity_poly.pdbx_strand_id
1 'polypeptide(L)'
;MANQFSIFISRDGGNKKYASVLAPGQHEGLGKSSDQGISSWGWNLTGQHSTYHALFPRAWTIYDGEPDPELKISCRQISPFIPHNYRQSSLPTAVFVYTLVNTGKERAKVSLLFTWANSIGGISHMSGDHVNEPFIGEDGVSGVLLHHKQVMKLYS
;
A
#
# COMPACT_ATOMS: atom_id res chain seq x y z
N MET A 1 1.85 -5.34 -9.99
CA MET A 1 2.49 -5.54 -8.68
C MET A 1 2.87 -4.25 -7.94
N ALA A 2 2.85 -3.06 -8.57
CA ALA A 2 3.25 -1.80 -7.92
C ALA A 2 2.25 -1.24 -6.88
N ASN A 3 1.04 -1.80 -6.76
CA ASN A 3 0.04 -1.35 -5.80
C ASN A 3 0.27 -2.04 -4.46
N GLN A 4 0.94 -1.37 -3.52
CA GLN A 4 1.40 -1.98 -2.26
C GLN A 4 1.38 -0.96 -1.12
N PHE A 5 1.37 -1.49 0.11
CA PHE A 5 1.83 -0.74 1.26
C PHE A 5 3.26 -1.16 1.60
N SER A 6 4.10 -0.21 1.97
CA SER A 6 5.47 -0.44 2.42
C SER A 6 5.72 0.31 3.72
N ILE A 7 6.64 -0.21 4.52
CA ILE A 7 7.00 0.38 5.80
C ILE A 7 8.51 0.60 5.90
N PHE A 8 8.90 1.72 6.50
CA PHE A 8 10.28 2.08 6.79
C PHE A 8 10.39 2.39 8.28
N ILE A 9 11.32 1.73 8.96
CA ILE A 9 11.48 1.82 10.41
C ILE A 9 12.94 2.12 10.70
N SER A 10 13.18 3.07 11.59
CA SER A 10 14.50 3.34 12.18
C SER A 10 14.35 3.47 13.69
N ARG A 11 15.22 2.80 14.45
CA ARG A 11 15.24 2.91 15.92
C ARG A 11 16.38 3.80 16.39
N ASP A 12 16.16 4.48 17.51
CA ASP A 12 17.20 5.27 18.19
C ASP A 12 18.41 4.39 18.50
N GLY A 13 19.63 4.94 18.35
CA GLY A 13 20.87 4.17 18.32
C GLY A 13 21.33 3.77 16.91
N GLY A 14 20.51 4.03 15.87
CA GLY A 14 20.91 4.09 14.46
C GLY A 14 21.25 2.75 13.79
N ASN A 15 21.45 1.70 14.58
CA ASN A 15 21.95 0.40 14.12
C ASN A 15 20.86 -0.53 13.57
N LYS A 16 19.57 -0.29 13.89
CA LYS A 16 18.44 -1.08 13.40
C LYS A 16 17.59 -0.26 12.41
N LYS A 17 17.57 -0.70 11.16
CA LYS A 17 16.75 -0.11 10.09
C LYS A 17 16.06 -1.22 9.33
N TYR A 18 14.77 -1.06 9.09
CA TYR A 18 13.96 -2.01 8.35
C TYR A 18 13.25 -1.28 7.22
N ALA A 19 13.23 -1.90 6.04
CA ALA A 19 12.44 -1.46 4.91
C ALA A 19 11.81 -2.71 4.31
N SER A 20 10.48 -2.72 4.23
CA SER A 20 9.77 -3.87 3.68
C SER A 20 8.47 -3.49 3.00
N VAL A 21 8.18 -4.15 1.88
CA VAL A 21 6.85 -4.20 1.30
C VAL A 21 5.99 -5.10 2.19
N LEU A 22 4.80 -4.64 2.56
CA LEU A 22 3.85 -5.34 3.42
C LEU A 22 3.09 -6.45 2.67
N ALA A 23 3.79 -7.22 1.85
CA ALA A 23 3.25 -8.27 0.99
C ALA A 23 4.05 -9.56 1.19
N PRO A 24 3.62 -10.44 2.12
CA PRO A 24 4.29 -11.70 2.36
C PRO A 24 4.30 -12.63 1.13
N GLY A 25 5.35 -13.44 1.02
CA GLY A 25 5.46 -14.49 0.02
C GLY A 25 6.41 -14.17 -1.14
N GLN A 26 6.52 -15.12 -2.07
CA GLN A 26 7.43 -15.06 -3.20
C GLN A 26 6.67 -14.58 -4.44
N HIS A 27 6.97 -13.37 -4.91
CA HIS A 27 6.27 -12.81 -6.06
C HIS A 27 7.00 -13.17 -7.35
N GLU A 28 6.30 -13.79 -8.29
CA GLU A 28 6.87 -14.19 -9.57
C GLU A 28 7.43 -12.99 -10.36
N GLY A 29 8.65 -13.13 -10.89
CA GLY A 29 9.29 -12.11 -11.72
C GLY A 29 10.29 -11.20 -10.99
N LEU A 30 10.28 -11.18 -9.65
CA LEU A 30 11.31 -10.48 -8.87
C LEU A 30 12.68 -11.13 -9.11
N GLY A 31 13.67 -10.34 -9.55
CA GLY A 31 15.04 -10.80 -9.80
C GLY A 31 15.35 -11.24 -11.23
N LYS A 32 14.42 -11.09 -12.20
CA LYS A 32 14.76 -11.22 -13.62
C LYS A 32 15.63 -10.03 -14.05
N SER A 33 16.70 -10.28 -14.80
CA SER A 33 17.69 -9.28 -15.23
C SER A 33 17.12 -8.13 -16.08
N SER A 34 15.90 -8.27 -16.60
CA SER A 34 15.18 -7.26 -17.38
C SER A 34 14.21 -6.39 -16.57
N ASP A 35 14.00 -6.65 -15.27
CA ASP A 35 13.03 -5.93 -14.44
C ASP A 35 13.72 -4.85 -13.60
N GLN A 36 13.75 -3.61 -14.10
CA GLN A 36 14.45 -2.48 -13.46
C GLN A 36 13.60 -1.66 -12.49
N GLY A 37 12.34 -2.04 -12.24
CA GLY A 37 11.45 -1.26 -11.39
C GLY A 37 11.32 -1.81 -9.98
N ILE A 38 10.33 -2.69 -9.81
CA ILE A 38 9.84 -3.16 -8.51
C ILE A 38 10.72 -4.25 -7.88
N SER A 39 11.65 -4.83 -8.64
CA SER A 39 12.62 -5.82 -8.16
C SER A 39 13.54 -5.29 -7.06
N SER A 40 13.78 -3.97 -7.05
CA SER A 40 14.60 -3.26 -6.05
C SER A 40 13.89 -3.04 -4.71
N TRP A 41 12.58 -3.30 -4.61
CA TRP A 41 11.83 -3.07 -3.39
C TRP A 41 12.16 -4.13 -2.32
N GLY A 42 11.99 -3.77 -1.05
CA GLY A 42 12.27 -4.69 0.07
C GLY A 42 11.22 -5.78 0.22
N TRP A 43 11.22 -6.81 -0.62
CA TRP A 43 10.30 -7.95 -0.52
C TRP A 43 10.74 -8.93 0.58
N ASN A 44 10.81 -8.44 1.81
CA ASN A 44 11.51 -9.10 2.92
C ASN A 44 10.56 -9.80 3.91
N LEU A 45 9.24 -9.80 3.66
CA LEU A 45 8.27 -10.44 4.55
C LEU A 45 8.11 -11.93 4.24
N THR A 46 8.40 -12.76 5.24
CA THR A 46 8.17 -14.20 5.15
C THR A 46 6.68 -14.54 5.31
N GLY A 47 5.97 -13.77 6.13
CA GLY A 47 4.56 -14.00 6.46
C GLY A 47 4.34 -14.98 7.61
N GLN A 48 5.40 -15.53 8.20
CA GLN A 48 5.27 -16.51 9.30
C GLN A 48 4.63 -15.90 10.56
N HIS A 49 4.78 -14.60 10.77
CA HIS A 49 4.10 -13.87 11.86
C HIS A 49 3.10 -12.84 11.33
N SER A 50 2.50 -13.15 10.18
CA SER A 50 1.45 -12.35 9.58
C SER A 50 0.13 -13.12 9.60
N THR A 51 -0.97 -12.44 9.93
CA THR A 51 -2.30 -13.06 9.95
C THR A 51 -3.32 -12.17 9.26
N TYR A 52 -4.19 -12.79 8.47
CA TYR A 52 -5.31 -12.13 7.82
C TYR A 52 -6.64 -12.62 8.40
N HIS A 53 -7.51 -11.68 8.76
CA HIS A 53 -8.87 -11.95 9.21
C HIS A 53 -9.86 -11.14 8.40
N ALA A 54 -11.00 -11.72 8.07
CA ALA A 54 -12.06 -11.02 7.35
C ALA A 54 -13.42 -11.25 7.98
N LEU A 55 -14.18 -10.17 8.11
CA LEU A 55 -15.59 -10.18 8.40
C LEU A 55 -16.20 -9.00 7.66
N PHE A 56 -16.71 -9.29 6.46
CA PHE A 56 -17.26 -8.29 5.55
C PHE A 56 -18.21 -7.32 6.29
N PRO A 57 -18.08 -5.99 6.07
CA PRO A 57 -17.27 -5.30 5.05
C PRO A 57 -15.86 -4.89 5.51
N ARG A 58 -15.34 -5.58 6.53
CA ARG A 58 -14.04 -5.27 7.13
C ARG A 58 -13.08 -6.43 6.97
N ALA A 59 -11.80 -6.10 6.84
CA ALA A 59 -10.72 -7.06 6.92
C ALA A 59 -9.57 -6.47 7.73
N TRP A 60 -8.71 -7.36 8.22
CA TRP A 60 -7.56 -7.01 9.03
C TRP A 60 -6.36 -7.82 8.57
N THR A 61 -5.24 -7.14 8.40
CA THR A 61 -3.92 -7.78 8.27
C THR A 61 -3.06 -7.36 9.45
N ILE A 62 -2.54 -8.32 10.18
CA ILE A 62 -1.69 -8.12 11.36
C ILE A 62 -0.31 -8.64 11.01
N TYR A 63 0.72 -7.83 11.27
CA TYR A 63 2.13 -8.21 11.21
C TYR A 63 2.68 -8.07 12.63
N ASP A 64 3.02 -9.19 13.26
CA ASP A 64 3.45 -9.24 14.67
C ASP A 64 4.95 -9.54 14.73
N GLY A 65 5.78 -8.51 14.90
CA GLY A 65 7.23 -8.68 14.91
C GLY A 65 7.87 -8.80 13.51
N GLU A 66 7.17 -8.39 12.45
CA GLU A 66 7.70 -8.32 11.09
C GLU A 66 7.37 -6.97 10.43
N PRO A 67 8.31 -6.31 9.72
CA PRO A 67 9.72 -6.69 9.54
C PRO A 67 10.61 -6.39 10.76
N ASP A 68 10.09 -5.67 11.75
CA ASP A 68 10.80 -5.33 12.99
C ASP A 68 10.24 -6.16 14.16
N PRO A 69 11.04 -7.01 14.84
CA PRO A 69 10.61 -7.85 15.96
C PRO A 69 9.98 -7.10 17.14
N GLU A 70 10.29 -5.81 17.28
CA GLU A 70 9.83 -4.95 18.38
C GLU A 70 8.67 -4.02 17.96
N LEU A 71 8.00 -4.32 16.84
CA LEU A 71 6.88 -3.55 16.32
C LEU A 71 5.72 -4.46 15.91
N LYS A 72 4.52 -4.11 16.36
CA LYS A 72 3.27 -4.72 15.87
C LYS A 72 2.52 -3.76 14.98
N ILE A 73 2.11 -4.24 13.80
CA ILE A 73 1.41 -3.46 12.78
C ILE A 73 0.06 -4.11 12.52
N SER A 74 -1.01 -3.32 12.54
CA SER A 74 -2.34 -3.76 12.15
C SER A 74 -2.89 -2.82 11.08
N CYS A 75 -3.28 -3.38 9.93
CA CYS A 75 -4.05 -2.69 8.90
C CYS A 75 -5.49 -3.16 8.97
N ARG A 76 -6.44 -2.25 9.22
CA ARG A 76 -7.87 -2.50 9.08
C ARG A 76 -8.38 -1.90 7.77
N GLN A 77 -8.85 -2.75 6.88
CA GLN A 77 -9.45 -2.39 5.60
C GLN A 77 -10.96 -2.31 5.75
N ILE A 78 -11.58 -1.27 5.18
CA ILE A 78 -13.02 -1.03 5.26
C ILE A 78 -13.52 -0.64 3.88
N SER A 79 -14.55 -1.31 3.39
CA SER A 79 -15.37 -0.83 2.28
C SER A 79 -16.71 -0.27 2.82
N PRO A 80 -17.26 0.78 2.21
CA PRO A 80 -18.55 1.29 2.62
C PRO A 80 -19.66 0.32 2.18
N PHE A 81 -20.16 -0.48 3.11
CA PHE A 81 -21.35 -1.30 2.91
C PHE A 81 -22.30 -1.07 4.09
N ILE A 82 -23.26 -0.17 3.89
CA ILE A 82 -24.13 0.35 4.93
C ILE A 82 -25.57 0.01 4.54
N PRO A 83 -26.24 -0.89 5.29
CA PRO A 83 -27.62 -1.26 5.02
C PRO A 83 -28.53 -0.04 4.88
N HIS A 84 -29.43 -0.08 3.90
CA HIS A 84 -30.38 0.98 3.57
C HIS A 84 -29.78 2.34 3.17
N ASN A 85 -28.46 2.42 2.91
CA ASN A 85 -27.79 3.63 2.45
C ASN A 85 -27.07 3.38 1.12
N TYR A 86 -27.84 3.44 0.03
CA TYR A 86 -27.34 3.19 -1.32
C TYR A 86 -26.33 4.23 -1.80
N ARG A 87 -26.45 5.49 -1.34
CA ARG A 87 -25.56 6.59 -1.77
C ARG A 87 -24.13 6.38 -1.27
N GLN A 88 -23.96 6.12 0.03
CA GLN A 88 -22.62 5.91 0.59
C GLN A 88 -22.09 4.53 0.23
N SER A 89 -22.96 3.52 0.16
CA SER A 89 -22.54 2.15 -0.20
C SER A 89 -22.13 2.01 -1.67
N SER A 90 -22.51 2.94 -2.55
CA SER A 90 -22.10 2.93 -3.96
C SER A 90 -20.78 3.65 -4.23
N LEU A 91 -20.13 4.21 -3.20
CA LEU A 91 -18.87 4.92 -3.39
C LEU A 91 -17.74 3.92 -3.72
N PRO A 92 -16.98 4.12 -4.81
CA PRO A 92 -15.83 3.28 -5.15
C PRO A 92 -14.62 3.67 -4.29
N THR A 93 -14.75 3.52 -2.98
CA THR A 93 -13.74 3.94 -2.01
C THR A 93 -13.43 2.82 -1.02
N ALA A 94 -12.20 2.82 -0.50
CA ALA A 94 -11.75 1.94 0.55
C ALA A 94 -10.92 2.75 1.55
N VAL A 95 -11.03 2.39 2.83
CA VAL A 95 -10.28 3.02 3.92
C VAL A 95 -9.31 2.00 4.50
N PHE A 96 -8.06 2.42 4.66
CA PHE A 96 -6.99 1.65 5.30
C PHE A 96 -6.59 2.35 6.58
N VAL A 97 -6.89 1.75 7.73
CA VAL A 97 -6.55 2.29 9.05
C VAL A 97 -5.38 1.51 9.60
N TYR A 98 -4.23 2.16 9.70
CA TYR A 98 -3.03 1.58 10.30
C TYR A 98 -2.96 1.90 11.80
N THR A 99 -2.63 0.88 12.59
CA THR A 99 -2.29 1.00 14.01
C THR A 99 -0.93 0.36 14.22
N LEU A 100 -0.01 1.11 14.82
CA LEU A 100 1.35 0.66 15.08
C LEU A 100 1.60 0.72 16.58
N VAL A 101 2.09 -0.38 17.14
CA VAL A 101 2.40 -0.51 18.57
C VAL A 101 3.87 -0.85 18.71
N ASN A 102 4.66 0.09 19.22
CA ASN A 102 6.05 -0.14 19.58
C ASN A 102 6.11 -0.94 20.88
N THR A 103 6.55 -2.19 20.80
CA THR A 103 6.71 -3.08 21.96
C THR A 103 8.14 -3.06 22.51
N GLY A 104 9.09 -2.48 21.76
CA GLY A 104 10.47 -2.29 22.18
C GLY A 104 10.67 -1.11 23.12
N LYS A 105 11.86 -1.06 23.72
CA LYS A 105 12.26 0.03 24.64
C LYS A 105 12.78 1.27 23.91
N GLU A 106 13.32 1.07 22.71
CA GLU A 106 13.86 2.14 21.87
C GLU A 106 12.72 2.88 21.15
N ARG A 107 12.87 4.19 20.97
CA ARG A 107 11.96 4.95 20.11
C ARG A 107 12.10 4.46 18.67
N ALA A 108 10.96 4.27 18.00
CA ALA A 108 10.89 3.94 16.60
C ALA A 108 10.35 5.14 15.81
N LYS A 109 11.07 5.54 14.76
CA LYS A 109 10.57 6.43 13.72
C LYS A 109 10.09 5.55 12.57
N VAL A 110 8.80 5.70 12.23
CA VAL A 110 8.13 4.85 11.25
C VAL A 110 7.51 5.71 10.16
N SER A 111 7.68 5.29 8.91
CA SER A 111 6.99 5.84 7.75
C SER A 111 6.22 4.72 7.05
N LEU A 112 4.97 5.00 6.71
CA LEU A 112 4.15 4.17 5.83
C LEU A 112 4.11 4.79 4.45
N LEU A 113 4.23 3.97 3.42
CA LEU A 113 4.12 4.37 2.03
C LEU A 113 3.01 3.56 1.37
N PHE A 114 2.12 4.25 0.69
CA PHE A 114 1.13 3.64 -0.20
C PHE A 114 1.54 3.95 -1.64
N THR A 115 1.81 2.91 -2.43
CA THR A 115 2.08 3.02 -3.86
C THR A 115 0.87 2.56 -4.66
N TRP A 116 0.56 3.27 -5.73
CA TRP A 116 -0.51 2.92 -6.66
C TRP A 116 -0.11 3.29 -8.08
N ALA A 117 -0.20 2.34 -9.00
CA ALA A 117 0.09 2.58 -10.41
C ALA A 117 -1.05 3.38 -11.06
N ASN A 118 -0.70 4.43 -11.79
CA ASN A 118 -1.64 5.15 -12.65
C ASN A 118 -1.80 4.38 -13.97
N SER A 119 -2.75 3.45 -14.00
CA SER A 119 -3.04 2.62 -15.17
C SER A 119 -4.51 2.22 -15.20
N ILE A 120 -5.07 2.04 -16.42
CA ILE A 120 -6.41 1.46 -16.65
C ILE A 120 -6.34 -0.04 -17.00
N GLY A 121 -5.19 -0.68 -16.85
CA GLY A 121 -4.97 -2.07 -17.23
C GLY A 121 -4.47 -2.25 -18.68
N GLY A 122 -4.01 -3.47 -19.00
CA GLY A 122 -3.35 -3.77 -20.27
C GLY A 122 -2.00 -3.07 -20.44
N ILE A 123 -1.64 -2.72 -21.69
CA ILE A 123 -0.39 -1.99 -22.01
C ILE A 123 -0.48 -0.48 -21.78
N SER A 124 -1.59 0.02 -21.23
CA SER A 124 -1.87 1.46 -21.05
C SER A 124 -0.87 2.18 -20.14
N HIS A 125 -0.14 1.45 -19.28
CA HIS A 125 0.90 2.05 -18.44
C HIS A 125 2.11 2.57 -19.25
N MET A 126 2.21 2.21 -20.54
CA MET A 126 3.25 2.67 -21.46
C MET A 126 2.72 3.60 -22.56
N SER A 127 1.40 3.80 -22.65
CA SER A 127 0.77 4.60 -23.70
C SER A 127 -0.31 5.48 -23.10
N GLY A 128 0.02 6.77 -22.97
CA GLY A 128 -0.86 7.78 -22.40
C GLY A 128 -0.04 8.70 -21.52
N ASP A 129 -0.11 10.01 -21.76
CA ASP A 129 0.51 11.06 -20.94
C ASP A 129 -0.17 11.12 -19.55
N HIS A 130 -0.07 10.04 -18.77
CA HIS A 130 -0.63 9.95 -17.42
C HIS A 130 0.10 10.91 -16.51
N VAL A 131 -0.66 11.66 -15.71
CA VAL A 131 -0.10 12.65 -14.79
C VAL A 131 -0.63 12.40 -13.39
N ASN A 132 0.23 12.54 -12.40
CA ASN A 132 -0.12 12.49 -11.00
C ASN A 132 0.05 13.88 -10.42
N GLU A 133 -0.98 14.42 -9.78
CA GLU A 133 -0.99 15.78 -9.25
C GLU A 133 -1.25 15.75 -7.73
N PRO A 134 -0.35 16.26 -6.89
CA PRO A 134 -0.62 16.39 -5.47
C PRO A 134 -1.65 17.49 -5.22
N PHE A 135 -2.55 17.29 -4.26
CA PHE A 135 -3.48 18.32 -3.80
C PHE A 135 -3.56 18.36 -2.28
N ILE A 136 -4.02 19.48 -1.75
CA ILE A 136 -4.41 19.67 -0.34
C ILE A 136 -5.82 20.25 -0.36
N GLY A 137 -6.77 19.56 0.25
CA GLY A 137 -8.16 19.99 0.40
C GLY A 137 -8.31 21.12 1.42
N GLU A 138 -9.45 21.80 1.39
CA GLU A 138 -9.75 22.91 2.31
C GLU A 138 -9.76 22.48 3.79
N ASP A 139 -10.02 21.21 4.06
CA ASP A 139 -10.00 20.56 5.37
C ASP A 139 -8.61 20.04 5.80
N GLY A 140 -7.58 20.31 5.00
CA GLY A 140 -6.21 19.86 5.25
C GLY A 140 -5.92 18.42 4.80
N VAL A 141 -6.86 17.77 4.11
CA VAL A 141 -6.63 16.43 3.54
C VAL A 141 -5.69 16.53 2.34
N SER A 142 -4.52 15.88 2.43
CA SER A 142 -3.60 15.76 1.30
C SER A 142 -3.87 14.50 0.49
N GLY A 143 -3.70 14.58 -0.83
CA GLY A 143 -3.86 13.44 -1.72
C GLY A 143 -3.09 13.57 -3.02
N VAL A 144 -3.24 12.56 -3.87
CA VAL A 144 -2.71 12.55 -5.24
C VAL A 144 -3.88 12.26 -6.17
N LEU A 145 -4.15 13.17 -7.10
CA LEU A 145 -5.08 12.99 -8.18
C LEU A 145 -4.37 12.28 -9.34
N LEU A 146 -4.94 11.18 -9.80
CA LEU A 146 -4.42 10.42 -10.94
C LEU A 146 -5.19 10.82 -12.20
N HIS A 147 -4.56 11.62 -13.06
CA HIS A 147 -5.08 11.94 -14.38
C HIS A 147 -4.72 10.81 -15.33
N HIS A 148 -5.74 10.14 -15.83
CA HIS A 148 -5.58 9.05 -16.79
C HIS A 148 -5.91 9.52 -18.20
N LYS A 149 -4.99 9.33 -19.15
CA LYS A 149 -5.20 9.73 -20.55
C LYS A 149 -5.11 8.52 -21.48
N GLN A 150 -6.21 8.16 -22.11
CA GLN A 150 -6.23 7.11 -23.12
C GLN A 150 -6.10 7.72 -24.53
N VAL A 151 -5.16 7.22 -25.32
CA VAL A 151 -5.18 7.49 -26.77
C VAL A 151 -6.30 6.65 -27.36
N MET A 152 -7.43 7.28 -27.67
CA MET A 152 -8.48 6.65 -28.46
C MET A 152 -7.94 6.40 -29.86
N LYS A 153 -7.60 5.15 -30.19
CA LYS A 153 -7.48 4.76 -31.60
C LYS A 153 -8.87 4.82 -32.20
N LEU A 154 -9.17 5.89 -32.93
CA LEU A 154 -10.31 5.94 -33.84
C LEU A 154 -10.10 4.83 -34.87
N TYR A 155 -10.90 3.77 -34.81
CA TYR A 155 -11.02 2.85 -35.92
C TYR A 155 -11.87 3.56 -36.99
N SER A 156 -11.23 3.90 -38.10
CA SER A 156 -11.86 4.35 -39.36
C SER A 156 -12.33 3.17 -40.18
#